data_AF-A0A0F8XDV6-F1
#
_entry.id   AF-A0A0F8XDV6-F1
#
_cell.length_a   1.000
_cell.length_b   1.000
_cell.length_c   1.000
_cell.angle_alpha   90.00
_cell.angle_beta   90.00
_cell.angle_gamma   90.00
#
_symmetry.space_group_name_H-M   'P 1'
#
loop_
_entity.id
_entity.type
_entity.pdbx_description
1 polymer ?
#
loop_
_entity_poly.entity_id
_entity_poly.type
_entity_poly.pdbx_seq_one_letter_code
_entity_poly.pdbx_strand_id
1 'polypeptide(L)'
;TTFMQAMDRLGFSLVKADVEKGFLRASTFNSLSGCYQELEYKPTSRSLFGIQEIELSFVPEAHKTHVLIELDRGLRGDGYVDLTIEHDHVNLSHLCDQLERLFA
;
A
#
# COMPACT_ATOMS: atom_id res chain seq x y z
N THR A 1 -5.75 0.61 -10.92
CA THR A 1 -5.40 -0.82 -11.11
C THR A 1 -3.91 -1.06 -11.17
N THR A 2 -3.10 -0.13 -11.73
CA THR A 2 -1.64 -0.28 -11.85
C THR A 2 -0.92 -0.61 -10.54
N PHE A 3 -1.37 -0.08 -9.40
CA PHE A 3 -0.78 -0.40 -8.09
C PHE A 3 -0.90 -1.89 -7.73
N MET A 4 -2.09 -2.47 -7.90
CA MET A 4 -2.31 -3.89 -7.61
C MET A 4 -1.47 -4.77 -8.55
N GLN A 5 -1.33 -4.37 -9.83
CA GLN A 5 -0.43 -5.06 -10.75
C GLN A 5 1.05 -4.96 -10.32
N ALA A 6 1.45 -3.86 -9.67
CA ALA A 6 2.78 -3.73 -9.10
C ALA A 6 2.97 -4.71 -7.94
N MET A 7 2.00 -4.81 -7.02
CA MET A 7 2.02 -5.78 -5.92
C MET A 7 2.18 -7.22 -6.44
N ASP A 8 1.40 -7.60 -7.45
CA ASP A 8 1.50 -8.93 -8.08
C ASP A 8 2.91 -9.19 -8.65
N ARG A 9 3.49 -8.21 -9.35
CA ARG A 9 4.85 -8.31 -9.93
C ARG A 9 5.93 -8.44 -8.87
N LEU A 10 5.72 -7.84 -7.70
CA LEU A 10 6.63 -7.88 -6.56
C LEU A 10 6.45 -9.14 -5.70
N GLY A 11 5.59 -10.07 -6.11
CA GLY A 11 5.41 -11.34 -5.42
C GLY A 11 4.53 -11.23 -4.16
N PHE A 12 3.58 -10.30 -4.16
CA PHE A 12 2.54 -10.20 -3.14
C PHE A 12 1.20 -10.59 -3.73
N SER A 13 0.40 -11.33 -2.96
CA SER A 13 -0.96 -11.70 -3.32
C SER A 13 -1.96 -11.07 -2.36
N LEU A 14 -3.05 -10.52 -2.90
CA LEU A 14 -4.18 -10.04 -2.12
C LEU A 14 -4.84 -11.22 -1.38
N VAL A 15 -4.98 -11.12 -0.07
CA VAL A 15 -5.57 -12.17 0.79
C VAL A 15 -6.88 -11.73 1.42
N LYS A 16 -7.07 -10.43 1.66
CA LYS A 16 -8.29 -9.87 2.23
C LYS A 16 -8.54 -8.47 1.67
N ALA A 17 -9.81 -8.11 1.58
CA ALA A 17 -10.25 -6.76 1.31
C ALA A 17 -11.45 -6.48 2.20
N ASP A 18 -11.44 -5.38 2.94
CA ASP A 18 -12.54 -4.99 3.83
C ASP A 18 -12.73 -3.46 3.83
N VAL A 19 -13.81 -3.00 4.47
CA VAL A 19 -14.08 -1.59 4.71
C VAL A 19 -14.02 -1.32 6.21
N GLU A 20 -13.11 -0.45 6.61
CA GLU A 20 -12.94 -0.05 7.99
C GLU A 20 -13.66 1.25 8.30
N LYS A 21 -14.22 1.37 9.51
CA LYS A 21 -14.82 2.61 10.00
C LYS A 21 -13.74 3.51 10.60
N GLY A 22 -13.58 4.72 10.06
CA GLY A 22 -12.60 5.67 10.57
C GLY A 22 -12.13 6.67 9.52
N PHE A 23 -11.06 7.38 9.86
CA PHE A 23 -10.40 8.32 8.96
C PHE A 23 -8.90 8.02 8.92
N LEU A 24 -8.32 8.06 7.73
CA LEU A 24 -6.88 7.92 7.53
C LEU A 24 -6.20 9.25 7.81
N ARG A 25 -5.09 9.20 8.54
CA ARG A 25 -4.22 10.35 8.83
C ARG A 25 -2.78 9.96 8.51
N ALA A 26 -2.29 10.42 7.37
CA ALA A 26 -0.90 10.25 6.95
C ALA A 26 -0.13 11.57 7.14
N SER A 27 1.18 11.55 6.90
CA SER A 27 1.99 12.77 7.02
C SER A 27 1.65 13.81 5.94
N THR A 28 1.23 13.34 4.76
CA THR A 28 0.98 14.20 3.58
C THR A 28 -0.49 14.35 3.20
N PHE A 29 -1.40 13.56 3.77
CA PHE A 29 -2.82 13.59 3.43
C PHE A 29 -3.73 13.11 4.56
N ASN A 30 -5.03 13.41 4.44
CA ASN A 30 -6.07 12.88 5.32
C ASN A 30 -7.26 12.41 4.47
N SER A 31 -7.97 11.36 4.90
CA SER A 31 -9.25 10.99 4.27
C SER A 31 -10.38 11.91 4.74
N LEU A 32 -11.39 12.08 3.88
CA LEU A 32 -12.63 12.81 4.20
C LEU A 32 -13.83 11.89 4.44
N SER A 33 -13.75 10.66 3.95
CA SER A 33 -14.78 9.64 4.17
C SER A 33 -14.60 9.05 5.57
N GLY A 34 -15.71 8.85 6.30
CA GLY A 34 -15.73 8.20 7.62
C GLY A 34 -15.54 6.68 7.58
N CYS A 35 -15.09 6.16 6.44
CA CYS A 35 -14.59 4.82 6.23
C CYS A 35 -13.54 4.81 5.13
N TYR A 36 -12.69 3.78 5.12
CA TYR A 36 -11.70 3.53 4.07
C TYR A 36 -11.67 2.05 3.70
N GLN A 37 -11.22 1.75 2.48
CA GLN A 37 -10.95 0.38 2.06
C GLN A 37 -9.53 0.01 2.44
N GLU A 38 -9.39 -1.17 3.03
CA GLU A 38 -8.11 -1.79 3.33
C GLU A 38 -7.94 -3.05 2.48
N LEU A 39 -6.79 -3.14 1.82
CA LEU A 39 -6.39 -4.32 1.06
C LEU A 39 -5.17 -4.96 1.72
N GLU A 40 -5.33 -6.19 2.18
CA GLU A 40 -4.29 -6.96 2.85
C GLU A 40 -3.56 -7.85 1.84
N TYR A 41 -2.24 -7.72 1.77
CA TYR A 41 -1.36 -8.48 0.91
C TYR A 41 -0.36 -9.27 1.72
N LYS A 42 -0.09 -10.51 1.27
CA LYS A 42 0.94 -11.37 1.85
C LYS A 42 1.95 -11.81 0.79
N PRO A 43 3.24 -11.98 1.13
CA PRO A 43 4.23 -12.50 0.21
C PRO A 43 3.84 -13.90 -0.30
N THR A 44 3.98 -14.15 -1.60
CA THR A 44 3.71 -15.47 -2.19
C THR A 44 4.77 -16.50 -1.80
N SER A 45 5.99 -16.06 -1.50
CA SER A 45 7.07 -16.90 -0.97
C SER A 45 7.32 -16.58 0.49
N ARG A 46 7.30 -17.60 1.36
CA ARG A 46 7.55 -17.43 2.79
C ARG A 46 9.05 -17.21 3.06
N SER A 47 9.40 -16.04 3.59
CA SER A 47 10.70 -15.77 4.21
C SER A 47 10.51 -15.61 5.72
N LEU A 48 11.45 -16.14 6.51
CA LEU A 48 11.50 -15.89 7.97
C LEU A 48 12.08 -14.50 8.31
N PHE A 49 12.70 -13.84 7.33
CA PHE A 49 13.31 -12.53 7.46
C PHE A 49 12.76 -11.65 6.32
N GLY A 50 11.78 -10.81 6.61
CA GLY A 50 11.13 -9.95 5.62
C GLY A 50 9.78 -9.40 6.10
N ILE A 51 9.10 -8.69 5.19
CA ILE A 51 7.72 -8.25 5.39
C ILE A 51 6.80 -9.47 5.45
N GLN A 52 5.93 -9.52 6.46
CA GLN A 52 4.95 -10.58 6.60
C GLN A 52 3.61 -10.21 5.96
N GLU A 53 3.27 -8.93 6.04
CA GLU A 53 1.98 -8.40 5.60
C GLU A 53 2.14 -6.95 5.15
N ILE A 54 1.38 -6.58 4.13
CA ILE A 54 1.25 -5.21 3.65
C ILE A 54 -0.22 -4.88 3.59
N GLU A 55 -0.62 -3.84 4.30
CA GLU A 55 -1.96 -3.29 4.22
C GLU A 55 -1.94 -1.98 3.44
N LEU A 56 -2.87 -1.86 2.50
CA LEU A 56 -2.96 -0.72 1.59
C LEU A 56 -4.30 -0.03 1.73
N SER A 57 -4.25 1.28 1.93
CA SER A 57 -5.42 2.14 1.95
C SER A 57 -5.28 3.28 0.94
N PHE A 58 -6.29 3.46 0.09
CA PHE A 58 -6.26 4.44 -1.00
C PHE A 58 -7.20 5.62 -0.74
N VAL A 59 -6.72 6.85 -0.93
CA VAL A 59 -7.52 8.08 -0.93
C VAL A 59 -7.43 8.73 -2.31
N PRO A 60 -8.40 8.48 -3.20
CA PRO A 60 -8.41 9.07 -4.54
C PRO A 60 -8.84 10.55 -4.49
N GLU A 61 -8.16 11.37 -5.29
CA GLU A 61 -8.54 12.75 -5.62
C GLU A 61 -8.69 12.91 -7.15
N ALA A 62 -8.96 14.13 -7.61
CA ALA A 62 -9.24 14.40 -9.03
C ALA A 62 -8.09 14.06 -10.00
N HIS A 63 -6.84 14.23 -9.57
CA HIS A 63 -5.66 14.08 -10.44
C HIS A 63 -4.57 13.19 -9.85
N LYS A 64 -4.79 12.69 -8.63
CA LYS A 64 -3.82 11.88 -7.90
C LYS A 64 -4.53 10.91 -6.98
N THR A 65 -3.80 9.90 -6.54
CA THR A 65 -4.25 8.98 -5.49
C THR A 65 -3.18 8.90 -4.43
N HIS A 66 -3.58 9.20 -3.20
CA HIS A 66 -2.76 8.95 -2.03
C HIS A 66 -2.88 7.50 -1.60
N VAL A 67 -1.78 6.91 -1.14
CA VAL A 67 -1.74 5.55 -0.62
C VAL A 67 -1.07 5.58 0.74
N LEU A 68 -1.76 5.09 1.76
CA LEU A 68 -1.14 4.72 3.02
C LEU A 68 -0.74 3.25 2.92
N ILE A 69 0.50 2.95 3.27
CA ILE A 69 1.04 1.60 3.33
C ILE A 69 1.45 1.33 4.77
N GLU A 70 0.86 0.31 5.35
CA GLU A 70 1.30 -0.27 6.62
C GLU A 70 2.11 -1.54 6.33
N LEU A 71 3.27 -1.65 6.98
CA LEU A 71 4.23 -2.74 6.79
C LEU A 71 4.41 -3.47 8.12
N ASP A 72 3.91 -4.71 8.21
CA ASP A 72 4.24 -5.62 9.31
C ASP A 72 5.57 -6.33 8.99
N ARG A 73 6.59 -5.99 9.79
CA ARG A 73 7.94 -6.57 9.73
C ARG A 73 8.23 -7.45 10.96
N GLY A 74 7.25 -8.18 11.48
CA GLY A 74 7.42 -9.16 12.56
C GLY A 74 8.10 -8.62 13.82
N LEU A 75 9.35 -9.04 14.10
CA LEU A 75 10.11 -8.64 15.29
C LEU A 75 10.45 -7.13 15.36
N ARG A 76 10.18 -6.38 14.28
CA ARG A 76 10.22 -4.92 14.24
C ARG A 76 8.79 -4.46 13.97
N GLY A 77 8.20 -3.76 14.95
CA GLY A 77 6.79 -3.35 14.92
C GLY A 77 6.40 -2.48 13.72
N ASP A 78 5.12 -2.15 13.69
CA ASP A 78 4.40 -1.61 12.53
C ASP A 78 4.98 -0.28 12.06
N GLY A 79 5.28 -0.19 10.76
CA GLY A 79 5.78 1.01 10.10
C GLY A 79 4.77 1.53 9.09
N TYR A 80 4.48 2.84 9.15
CA TYR A 80 3.65 3.52 8.17
C TYR A 80 4.51 4.30 7.18
N VAL A 81 4.23 4.13 5.89
CA VAL A 81 4.75 5.00 4.83
C VAL A 81 3.60 5.49 3.94
N ASP A 82 3.71 6.71 3.44
CA ASP A 82 2.75 7.25 2.50
C ASP A 82 3.40 7.57 1.14
N LEU A 83 2.62 7.41 0.07
CA LEU A 83 2.99 7.85 -1.26
C LEU A 83 1.82 8.53 -1.97
N THR A 84 2.16 9.33 -2.98
CA THR A 84 1.18 9.96 -3.87
C THR A 84 1.47 9.56 -5.31
N ILE A 85 0.44 9.14 -6.01
CA ILE A 85 0.50 8.72 -7.40
C ILE A 85 -0.25 9.76 -8.24
N GLU A 86 0.48 10.53 -9.03
CA GLU A 86 -0.10 11.43 -10.03
C GLU A 86 -0.67 10.61 -11.20
N HIS A 87 -1.92 10.86 -11.59
CA HIS A 87 -2.66 10.04 -12.57
C HIS A 87 -2.10 10.11 -13.99
N ASP A 88 -1.52 11.26 -14.35
CA ASP A 88 -0.93 11.53 -15.66
C ASP A 88 0.45 10.89 -15.85
N HIS A 89 1.12 10.51 -14.77
CA HIS A 89 2.48 9.96 -14.78
C HIS A 89 2.56 8.51 -14.32
N VAL A 90 1.44 7.80 -14.22
CA VAL A 90 1.42 6.40 -13.73
C VAL A 90 2.19 5.48 -14.69
N ASN A 91 3.32 4.97 -14.21
CA ASN A 91 4.13 3.99 -14.90
C ASN A 91 4.37 2.77 -13.99
N LEU A 92 4.00 1.58 -14.48
CA LEU A 92 4.10 0.35 -13.71
C LEU A 92 5.53 0.00 -13.30
N SER A 93 6.51 0.16 -14.19
CA SER A 93 7.91 -0.14 -13.89
C SER A 93 8.44 0.79 -12.79
N HIS A 94 8.18 2.09 -12.92
CA HIS A 94 8.60 3.07 -11.92
C HIS A 94 7.93 2.81 -10.57
N LEU A 95 6.65 2.43 -10.58
CA LEU A 95 5.94 2.08 -9.36
C LEU A 95 6.53 0.83 -8.69
N CYS A 96 6.89 -0.22 -9.47
CA CYS A 96 7.60 -1.37 -8.93
C CYS A 96 8.93 -0.96 -8.30
N ASP A 97 9.75 -0.17 -9.00
CA ASP A 97 11.05 0.30 -8.48
C ASP A 97 10.90 1.11 -7.17
N GLN A 98 9.84 1.93 -7.07
CA GLN A 98 9.54 2.71 -5.86
C GLN A 98 9.11 1.80 -4.71
N LEU A 99 8.20 0.86 -4.95
CA LEU A 99 7.71 -0.06 -3.93
C LEU A 99 8.80 -1.02 -3.43
N GLU A 100 9.68 -1.53 -4.29
CA GLU A 100 10.84 -2.33 -3.87
C GLU A 100 11.72 -1.59 -2.87
N ARG A 101 11.96 -0.29 -3.09
CA ARG A 101 12.75 0.54 -2.15
C ARG A 101 12.05 0.76 -0.82
N LEU A 102 10.72 0.87 -0.81
CA LEU A 102 9.93 1.01 0.41
C LEU A 102 9.84 -0.30 1.19
N PHE A 103 9.86 -1.43 0.48
CA PHE A 103 9.70 -2.76 1.06
C PHE A 103 11.01 -3.36 1.60
N ALA A 104 12.17 -2.83 1.18
CA ALA A 104 13.48 -3.17 1.72
C ALA A 104 13.62 -2.82 3.23
#